data_AF-A0A9E5RSY4-F1
#
_entry.id   AF-A0A9E5RSY4-F1
#
_cell.length_a   1.000
_cell.length_b   1.000
_cell.length_c   1.000
_cell.angle_alpha   90.00
_cell.angle_beta   90.00
_cell.angle_gamma   90.00
#
_symmetry.space_group_name_H-M   'P 1'
#
loop_
_entity.id
_entity.type
_entity.pdbx_description
1 polymer ?
#
loop_
_entity_poly.entity_id
_entity_poly.type
_entity_poly.pdbx_seq_one_letter_code
_entity_poly.pdbx_strand_id
1 'polypeptide(L)'
;MQQSPSNQLPFDDDRKRYLLLETLVARLPDSENDPLWLTEIIIPNKDFLWLIECLNKSESERIQRIWSRLIWRSFNRHRYQLEQVEAVLVACENNSTLKAQFITDIEPIELVSLEAQKAKAEYLEKQRWNDRNRHNVPLTPSPKERVLQALEQFESGDCVWWISLCFEMTLEPNSTHYGEPFESSLTSFPGWIEVENTIKERILRSAKLYLEQGNPENEAWIGTNTFYHSAMAGYQALRLLLEKSPNSVSTISIHEWVKWTPIILAYPYVRDLELHRELLKKAYQNAPTEFIKTLLILIDSENKHSGTVHIHQMIRDFWDECLARVLLEKVKDEELKAESIGNLLEDLLIHQVDEARTFAESLISLPVPKSGEVRAKAVVAARSLVLYMEDAN
;
A
#
# COMPACT_ATOMS: atom_id res chain seq x y z
N MET A 1 -2.55 2.94 33.39
CA MET A 1 -3.33 3.26 32.18
C MET A 1 -2.98 4.67 31.75
N GLN A 2 -1.90 4.81 31.00
CA GLN A 2 -1.56 6.02 30.26
C GLN A 2 -1.72 5.65 28.80
N GLN A 3 -2.57 6.38 28.09
CA GLN A 3 -2.76 6.22 26.65
C GLN A 3 -1.43 6.57 25.97
N SER A 4 -0.85 5.60 25.26
CA SER A 4 0.22 5.85 24.30
C SER A 4 -0.26 6.89 23.28
N PRO A 5 0.61 7.81 22.81
CA PRO A 5 0.24 8.70 21.73
C PRO A 5 -0.08 7.83 20.51
N SER A 6 -1.31 7.92 20.03
CA SER A 6 -1.76 7.22 18.83
C SER A 6 -0.83 7.58 17.68
N ASN A 7 -0.35 6.56 16.96
CA ASN A 7 0.13 6.68 15.58
C ASN A 7 -0.98 7.31 14.72
N GLN A 8 -1.09 8.64 14.74
CA GLN A 8 -1.86 9.37 13.76
C GLN A 8 -0.98 9.49 12.54
N LEU A 9 -1.35 8.77 11.48
CA LEU A 9 -0.88 9.09 10.13
C LEU A 9 -1.02 10.62 9.94
N PRO A 10 -0.15 11.30 9.18
CA PRO A 10 -0.28 12.74 8.90
C PRO A 10 -1.62 13.14 8.26
N PHE A 11 -2.48 12.18 7.93
CA PHE A 11 -3.80 12.31 7.36
C PHE A 11 -4.94 12.47 8.39
N ASP A 12 -4.71 12.28 9.70
CA ASP A 12 -5.74 12.55 10.74
C ASP A 12 -5.81 14.03 11.15
N ASP A 13 -4.74 14.79 10.91
CA ASP A 13 -4.67 16.24 11.14
C ASP A 13 -5.10 17.02 9.90
N ASP A 14 -6.28 17.67 10.00
CA ASP A 14 -6.88 18.45 8.92
C ASP A 14 -5.92 19.53 8.37
N ARG A 15 -5.11 20.17 9.24
CA ARG A 15 -4.19 21.25 8.80
C ARG A 15 -3.03 20.70 7.98
N LYS A 16 -2.46 19.58 8.41
CA LYS A 16 -1.34 18.93 7.69
C LYS A 16 -1.80 18.40 6.34
N ARG A 17 -3.01 17.82 6.29
CA ARG A 17 -3.63 17.32 5.06
C ARG A 17 -3.91 18.43 4.05
N TYR A 18 -4.47 19.56 4.49
CA TYR A 18 -4.72 20.72 3.63
C TYR A 18 -3.43 21.32 3.08
N LEU A 19 -2.43 21.53 3.93
CA LEU A 19 -1.14 22.09 3.50
C LEU A 19 -0.44 21.19 2.47
N LEU A 20 -0.51 19.86 2.65
CA LEU A 20 0.03 18.89 1.72
C LEU A 20 -0.68 18.97 0.37
N LEU A 21 -2.01 18.95 0.36
CA LEU A 21 -2.82 19.01 -0.86
C LEU A 21 -2.60 20.31 -1.64
N GLU A 22 -2.57 21.47 -0.98
CA GLU A 22 -2.25 22.75 -1.62
C GLU A 22 -0.84 22.76 -2.23
N THR A 23 0.15 22.22 -1.50
CA THR A 23 1.53 22.13 -1.97
C THR A 23 1.67 21.21 -3.20
N LEU A 24 0.96 20.09 -3.20
CA LEU A 24 0.96 19.13 -4.30
C LEU A 24 0.28 19.73 -5.54
N VAL A 25 -0.91 20.32 -5.39
CA VAL A 25 -1.63 20.96 -6.50
C VAL A 25 -0.81 22.09 -7.13
N ALA A 26 -0.08 22.88 -6.33
CA ALA A 26 0.79 23.94 -6.86
C ALA A 26 1.97 23.40 -7.69
N ARG A 27 2.42 22.16 -7.45
CA ARG A 27 3.60 21.55 -8.10
C ARG A 27 3.26 20.61 -9.25
N LEU A 28 2.06 20.02 -9.25
CA LEU A 28 1.64 19.03 -10.24
C LEU A 28 1.53 19.63 -11.65
N PRO A 29 2.21 19.06 -12.66
CA PRO A 29 2.05 19.51 -14.04
C PRO A 29 0.61 19.30 -14.51
N ASP A 30 0.14 20.14 -15.42
CA ASP A 30 -1.15 19.93 -16.10
C ASP A 30 -1.00 18.84 -17.15
N SER A 31 -0.90 17.58 -16.71
CA SER A 31 -0.88 16.41 -17.59
C SER A 31 -2.26 15.79 -17.71
N GLU A 32 -2.56 15.20 -18.89
CA GLU A 32 -3.73 14.33 -19.10
C GLU A 32 -3.70 13.09 -18.21
N ASN A 33 -2.51 12.65 -17.78
CA ASN A 33 -2.37 11.57 -16.82
C ASN A 33 -2.81 12.06 -15.43
N ASP A 34 -3.94 11.51 -14.97
CA ASP A 34 -4.48 11.77 -13.65
C ASP A 34 -3.60 11.14 -12.57
N PRO A 35 -3.20 11.89 -11.52
CA PRO A 35 -2.53 11.34 -10.35
C PRO A 35 -3.54 10.55 -9.48
N LEU A 36 -3.92 9.35 -9.95
CA LEU A 36 -4.87 8.42 -9.31
C LEU A 36 -4.56 8.16 -7.82
N TRP A 37 -3.28 8.19 -7.46
CA TRP A 37 -2.77 8.00 -6.11
C TRP A 37 -3.21 9.08 -5.10
N LEU A 38 -3.57 10.30 -5.55
CA LEU A 38 -4.06 11.37 -4.66
C LEU A 38 -5.49 11.12 -4.18
N THR A 39 -6.33 10.47 -5.00
CA THR A 39 -7.76 10.31 -4.71
C THR A 39 -8.08 9.04 -3.93
N GLU A 40 -7.24 8.01 -4.03
CA GLU A 40 -7.47 6.74 -3.33
C GLU A 40 -6.97 6.74 -1.88
N ILE A 41 -6.11 7.70 -1.50
CA ILE A 41 -5.43 7.68 -0.19
C ILE A 41 -5.60 8.97 0.63
N ILE A 42 -5.92 10.14 0.02
CA ILE A 42 -5.64 11.44 0.69
C ILE A 42 -6.87 12.31 0.99
N ILE A 43 -8.06 12.07 0.41
CA ILE A 43 -9.21 13.00 0.56
C ILE A 43 -10.38 12.33 1.28
N PRO A 44 -10.53 12.51 2.61
CA PRO A 44 -11.74 12.16 3.33
C PRO A 44 -12.97 12.90 2.79
N ASN A 45 -14.13 12.25 2.82
CA ASN A 45 -15.39 12.84 2.38
C ASN A 45 -15.74 14.17 3.12
N LYS A 46 -15.28 14.33 4.37
CA LYS A 46 -15.47 15.56 5.16
C LYS A 46 -14.81 16.81 4.56
N ASP A 47 -13.82 16.64 3.69
CA ASP A 47 -13.04 17.76 3.11
C ASP A 47 -13.59 18.23 1.76
N PHE A 48 -14.68 17.66 1.28
CA PHE A 48 -15.21 17.95 -0.04
C PHE A 48 -15.50 19.45 -0.25
N LEU A 49 -16.11 20.12 0.74
CA LEU A 49 -16.41 21.55 0.68
C LEU A 49 -15.14 22.40 0.68
N TRP A 50 -14.09 21.94 1.37
CA TRP A 50 -12.79 22.61 1.37
C TRP A 50 -12.14 22.59 -0.02
N LEU A 51 -12.28 21.50 -0.78
CA LEU A 51 -11.82 21.46 -2.18
C LEU A 51 -12.52 22.50 -3.06
N ILE A 52 -13.83 22.69 -2.88
CA ILE A 52 -14.62 23.70 -3.59
C ILE A 52 -14.12 25.11 -3.22
N GLU A 53 -13.79 25.36 -1.96
CA GLU A 53 -13.18 26.62 -1.55
C GLU A 53 -11.82 26.86 -2.22
N CYS A 54 -10.97 25.84 -2.29
CA CYS A 54 -9.66 25.93 -2.95
C CYS A 54 -9.80 26.22 -4.45
N LEU A 55 -10.78 25.60 -5.12
CA LEU A 55 -11.12 25.91 -6.51
C LEU A 55 -11.52 27.39 -6.66
N ASN A 56 -12.41 27.88 -5.81
CA ASN A 56 -12.94 29.25 -5.88
C ASN A 56 -11.88 30.32 -5.55
N LYS A 57 -10.91 30.01 -4.69
CA LYS A 57 -9.78 30.91 -4.34
C LYS A 57 -8.67 30.91 -5.40
N SER A 58 -8.66 29.94 -6.32
CA SER A 58 -7.61 29.82 -7.32
C SER A 58 -7.87 30.74 -8.52
N GLU A 59 -6.91 31.61 -8.85
CA GLU A 59 -6.95 32.45 -10.06
C GLU A 59 -6.31 31.77 -11.28
N SER A 60 -5.52 30.70 -11.08
CA SER A 60 -4.83 30.00 -12.16
C SER A 60 -5.73 28.93 -12.79
N GLU A 61 -5.99 29.04 -14.09
CA GLU A 61 -6.78 28.07 -14.86
C GLU A 61 -6.21 26.64 -14.80
N ARG A 62 -4.87 26.50 -14.79
CA ARG A 62 -4.20 25.21 -14.58
C ARG A 62 -4.54 24.61 -13.21
N ILE A 63 -4.45 25.42 -12.16
CA ILE A 63 -4.73 24.95 -10.79
C ILE A 63 -6.22 24.63 -10.64
N GLN A 64 -7.09 25.42 -11.25
CA GLN A 64 -8.52 25.14 -11.30
C GLN A 64 -8.82 23.79 -11.97
N ARG A 65 -8.16 23.47 -13.10
CA ARG A 65 -8.29 22.14 -13.75
C ARG A 65 -7.94 20.98 -12.83
N ILE A 66 -6.87 21.12 -12.05
CA ILE A 66 -6.44 20.08 -11.10
C ILE A 66 -7.48 19.94 -9.98
N TRP A 67 -7.93 21.05 -9.38
CA TRP A 67 -8.99 21.02 -8.37
C TRP A 67 -10.30 20.44 -8.90
N SER A 68 -10.74 20.82 -10.11
CA SER A 68 -11.96 20.30 -10.73
C SER A 68 -11.94 18.79 -10.88
N ARG A 69 -10.80 18.21 -11.27
CA ARG A 69 -10.62 16.74 -11.34
C ARG A 69 -10.67 16.08 -9.97
N LEU A 70 -10.02 16.66 -8.96
CA LEU A 70 -10.07 16.15 -7.58
C LEU A 70 -11.50 16.20 -7.02
N ILE A 71 -12.23 17.29 -7.25
CA ILE A 71 -13.65 17.43 -6.87
C ILE A 71 -14.49 16.35 -7.56
N TRP A 72 -14.35 16.17 -8.88
CA TRP A 72 -15.11 15.18 -9.63
C TRP A 72 -14.91 13.75 -9.12
N ARG A 73 -13.68 13.39 -8.74
CA ARG A 73 -13.35 12.06 -8.18
C ARG A 73 -13.80 11.90 -6.73
N SER A 74 -13.69 12.94 -5.92
CA SER A 74 -14.08 12.89 -4.50
C SER A 74 -15.60 12.95 -4.29
N PHE A 75 -16.35 13.31 -5.34
CA PHE A 75 -17.81 13.41 -5.29
C PHE A 75 -18.48 12.05 -5.05
N ASN A 76 -19.25 11.94 -3.96
CA ASN A 76 -19.86 10.69 -3.54
C ASN A 76 -21.14 10.35 -4.33
N ARG A 77 -20.97 9.62 -5.44
CA ARG A 77 -22.06 9.16 -6.32
C ARG A 77 -22.95 8.05 -5.73
N HIS A 78 -22.55 7.42 -4.63
CA HIS A 78 -23.30 6.32 -4.02
C HIS A 78 -24.37 6.77 -3.03
N ARG A 79 -24.18 7.93 -2.40
CA ARG A 79 -25.11 8.47 -1.39
C ARG A 79 -25.71 9.84 -1.73
N TYR A 80 -25.17 10.56 -2.71
CA TYR A 80 -25.59 11.92 -3.12
C TYR A 80 -25.95 12.80 -1.91
N GLN A 81 -24.94 13.24 -1.16
CA GLN A 81 -25.16 14.18 -0.06
C GLN A 81 -25.62 15.52 -0.62
N LEU A 82 -26.74 16.05 -0.10
CA LEU A 82 -27.38 17.25 -0.62
C LEU A 82 -26.42 18.45 -0.63
N GLU A 83 -25.64 18.60 0.44
CA GLU A 83 -24.68 19.69 0.61
C GLU A 83 -23.57 19.67 -0.45
N GLN A 84 -23.15 18.48 -0.89
CA GLN A 84 -22.15 18.34 -1.96
C GLN A 84 -22.73 18.63 -3.33
N VAL A 85 -23.96 18.17 -3.58
CA VAL A 85 -24.66 18.40 -4.85
C VAL A 85 -24.88 19.91 -5.04
N GLU A 86 -25.40 20.60 -4.02
CA GLU A 86 -25.61 22.06 -4.07
C GLU A 86 -24.28 22.81 -4.27
N ALA A 87 -23.23 22.43 -3.53
CA ALA A 87 -21.91 23.05 -3.67
C ALA A 87 -21.33 22.88 -5.08
N VAL A 88 -21.48 21.71 -5.70
CA VAL A 88 -21.03 21.46 -7.07
C VAL A 88 -21.84 22.26 -8.08
N LEU A 89 -23.17 22.31 -7.95
CA LEU A 89 -24.03 23.07 -8.87
C LEU A 89 -23.66 24.56 -8.85
N VAL A 90 -23.53 25.16 -7.66
CA VAL A 90 -23.13 26.57 -7.49
C VAL A 90 -21.71 26.82 -8.01
N ALA A 91 -20.78 25.90 -7.78
CA ALA A 91 -19.42 26.03 -8.30
C ALA A 91 -19.37 25.93 -9.82
N CYS A 92 -20.20 25.08 -10.43
CA CYS A 92 -20.31 24.92 -11.89
C CYS A 92 -20.90 26.14 -12.60
N GLU A 93 -21.75 26.93 -11.92
CA GLU A 93 -22.25 28.20 -12.46
C GLU A 93 -21.11 29.23 -12.65
N ASN A 94 -20.11 29.19 -11.77
CA ASN A 94 -19.03 30.18 -11.72
C ASN A 94 -17.70 29.67 -12.31
N ASN A 95 -17.60 28.36 -12.60
CA ASN A 95 -16.38 27.75 -13.12
C ASN A 95 -16.67 26.78 -14.29
N SER A 96 -16.37 27.21 -15.51
CA SER A 96 -16.56 26.42 -16.74
C SER A 96 -15.71 25.15 -16.79
N THR A 97 -14.54 25.17 -16.14
CA THR A 97 -13.63 24.01 -16.07
C THR A 97 -14.24 22.90 -15.21
N LEU A 98 -14.84 23.25 -14.07
CA LEU A 98 -15.58 22.31 -13.24
C LEU A 98 -16.81 21.79 -13.96
N LYS A 99 -17.57 22.68 -14.61
CA LYS A 99 -18.78 22.32 -15.35
C LYS A 99 -18.49 21.29 -16.45
N ALA A 100 -17.36 21.40 -17.15
CA ALA A 100 -16.94 20.44 -18.16
C ALA A 100 -16.74 19.02 -17.60
N GLN A 101 -16.28 18.89 -16.34
CA GLN A 101 -16.09 17.58 -15.70
C GLN A 101 -17.43 16.93 -15.32
N PHE A 102 -18.43 17.73 -14.94
CA PHE A 102 -19.75 17.27 -14.52
C PHE A 102 -20.80 17.33 -15.65
N ILE A 103 -20.38 17.45 -16.91
CA ILE A 103 -21.28 17.68 -18.03
C ILE A 103 -22.36 16.58 -18.14
N THR A 104 -21.99 15.32 -17.91
CA THR A 104 -22.91 14.18 -17.96
C THR A 104 -23.90 14.14 -16.79
N ASP A 105 -23.57 14.81 -15.68
CA ASP A 105 -24.37 14.81 -14.46
C ASP A 105 -25.31 16.03 -14.38
N ILE A 106 -24.96 17.13 -15.05
CA ILE A 106 -25.67 18.43 -14.96
C ILE A 106 -26.42 18.79 -16.26
N GLU A 107 -25.83 18.55 -17.43
CA GLU A 107 -26.47 18.97 -18.69
C GLU A 107 -27.62 18.01 -19.05
N PRO A 108 -28.78 18.56 -19.44
CA PRO A 108 -29.91 17.75 -19.84
C PRO A 108 -29.58 17.01 -21.14
N ILE A 109 -29.81 15.70 -21.13
CA ILE A 109 -29.76 14.89 -22.35
C ILE A 109 -31.16 14.88 -22.95
N GLU A 110 -31.30 15.36 -24.18
CA GLU A 110 -32.55 15.20 -24.93
C GLU A 110 -32.84 13.73 -25.18
N LEU A 111 -34.00 13.25 -24.73
CA LEU A 111 -34.35 11.81 -24.72
C LEU A 111 -34.38 11.16 -26.12
N VAL A 112 -34.46 11.95 -27.18
CA VAL A 112 -34.52 11.49 -28.58
C VAL A 112 -33.16 11.59 -29.30
N SER A 113 -32.16 12.20 -28.65
CA SER A 113 -30.82 12.40 -29.20
C SER A 113 -30.07 11.08 -29.45
N LEU A 114 -29.03 11.14 -30.29
CA LEU A 114 -28.14 10.00 -30.54
C LEU A 114 -27.39 9.60 -29.26
N GLU A 115 -27.05 10.58 -28.42
CA GLU A 115 -26.42 10.45 -27.12
C GLU A 115 -27.31 9.64 -26.15
N ALA A 116 -28.62 9.95 -26.08
CA ALA A 116 -29.57 9.19 -25.27
C ALA A 116 -29.70 7.73 -25.75
N GLN A 117 -29.68 7.49 -27.06
CA GLN A 117 -29.75 6.15 -27.63
C GLN A 117 -28.49 5.33 -27.30
N LYS A 118 -27.30 5.94 -27.39
CA LYS A 118 -26.03 5.32 -26.98
C LYS A 118 -26.01 5.00 -25.49
N ALA A 119 -26.34 5.97 -24.64
CA ALA A 119 -26.41 5.77 -23.19
C ALA A 119 -27.39 4.65 -22.81
N LYS A 120 -28.54 4.56 -23.48
CA LYS A 120 -29.50 3.46 -23.30
C LYS A 120 -28.92 2.11 -23.75
N ALA A 121 -28.22 2.06 -24.88
CA ALA A 121 -27.59 0.84 -25.36
C ALA A 121 -26.50 0.34 -24.40
N GLU A 122 -25.63 1.22 -23.92
CA GLU A 122 -24.60 0.93 -22.92
C GLU A 122 -25.20 0.47 -21.59
N TYR A 123 -26.27 1.14 -21.13
CA TYR A 123 -27.01 0.73 -19.94
C TYR A 123 -27.59 -0.67 -20.09
N LEU A 124 -28.22 -0.97 -21.23
CA LEU A 124 -28.80 -2.28 -21.50
C LEU A 124 -27.73 -3.36 -21.66
N GLU A 125 -26.58 -3.04 -22.24
CA GLU A 125 -25.44 -3.95 -22.31
C GLU A 125 -24.87 -4.25 -20.92
N LYS A 126 -24.67 -3.21 -20.10
CA LYS A 126 -24.27 -3.35 -18.70
C LYS A 126 -25.28 -4.14 -17.87
N GLN A 127 -26.58 -3.93 -18.11
CA GLN A 127 -27.63 -4.76 -17.51
C GLN A 127 -27.53 -6.21 -17.97
N ARG A 128 -27.32 -6.49 -19.25
CA ARG A 128 -27.15 -7.88 -19.74
C ARG A 128 -25.92 -8.55 -19.13
N TRP A 129 -24.81 -7.83 -18.97
CA TRP A 129 -23.62 -8.32 -18.27
C TRP A 129 -23.91 -8.60 -16.79
N ASN A 130 -24.59 -7.67 -16.11
CA ASN A 130 -24.98 -7.84 -14.71
C ASN A 130 -25.99 -8.97 -14.52
N ASP A 131 -26.96 -9.12 -15.42
CA ASP A 131 -27.99 -10.15 -15.37
C ASP A 131 -27.39 -11.52 -15.69
N ARG A 132 -26.42 -11.62 -16.62
CA ARG A 132 -25.62 -12.84 -16.82
C ARG A 132 -24.86 -13.24 -15.55
N ASN A 133 -24.30 -12.27 -14.83
CA ASN A 133 -23.61 -12.51 -13.56
C ASN A 133 -24.57 -12.74 -12.37
N ARG A 134 -25.85 -12.34 -12.46
CA ARG A 134 -26.88 -12.59 -11.43
C ARG A 134 -27.51 -13.98 -11.50
N HIS A 135 -27.32 -14.71 -12.59
CA HIS A 135 -27.70 -16.11 -12.63
C HIS A 135 -26.68 -16.90 -11.79
N ASN A 136 -27.01 -17.05 -10.51
CA ASN A 136 -26.33 -17.90 -9.52
C ASN A 136 -26.31 -19.37 -9.98
N VAL A 137 -25.49 -19.70 -10.98
CA VAL A 137 -25.18 -21.08 -11.29
C VAL A 137 -24.14 -21.53 -10.26
N PRO A 138 -24.44 -22.53 -9.42
CA PRO A 138 -23.45 -23.06 -8.50
C PRO A 138 -22.20 -23.52 -9.26
N LEU A 139 -21.03 -23.16 -8.74
CA LEU A 139 -19.76 -23.58 -9.29
C LEU A 139 -19.70 -25.10 -9.34
N THR A 140 -19.32 -25.63 -10.51
CA THR A 140 -19.06 -27.05 -10.73
C THR A 140 -17.64 -27.19 -11.30
N PRO A 141 -16.72 -27.93 -10.65
CA PRO A 141 -16.84 -28.52 -9.31
C PRO A 141 -17.05 -27.47 -8.22
N SER A 142 -17.66 -27.86 -7.11
CA SER A 142 -17.87 -26.99 -5.94
C SER A 142 -16.55 -26.45 -5.38
N PRO A 143 -16.52 -25.30 -4.71
CA PRO A 143 -15.29 -24.76 -4.12
C PRO A 143 -14.53 -25.77 -3.25
N LYS A 144 -15.25 -26.55 -2.42
CA LYS A 144 -14.66 -27.62 -1.61
C LYS A 144 -13.97 -28.69 -2.45
N GLU A 145 -14.59 -29.13 -3.55
CA GLU A 145 -13.99 -30.10 -4.47
C GLU A 145 -12.75 -29.53 -5.17
N ARG A 146 -12.76 -28.25 -5.54
CA ARG A 146 -11.60 -27.59 -6.16
C ARG A 146 -10.42 -27.48 -5.20
N VAL A 147 -10.68 -27.12 -3.93
CA VAL A 147 -9.65 -27.14 -2.87
C VAL A 147 -9.05 -28.54 -2.71
N LEU A 148 -9.89 -29.58 -2.70
CA LEU A 148 -9.41 -30.97 -2.61
C LEU A 148 -8.59 -31.38 -3.83
N GLN A 149 -9.03 -31.05 -5.04
CA GLN A 149 -8.30 -31.33 -6.28
C GLN A 149 -6.94 -30.62 -6.30
N ALA A 150 -6.88 -29.34 -5.92
CA ALA A 150 -5.64 -28.60 -5.84
C ALA A 150 -4.67 -29.21 -4.80
N LEU A 151 -5.18 -29.65 -3.65
CA LEU A 151 -4.39 -30.37 -2.65
C LEU A 151 -3.85 -31.70 -3.17
N GLU A 152 -4.68 -32.49 -3.86
CA GLU A 152 -4.25 -33.77 -4.45
C GLU A 152 -3.15 -33.58 -5.51
N GLN A 153 -3.28 -32.55 -6.36
CA GLN A 153 -2.24 -32.22 -7.34
C GLN A 153 -0.94 -31.78 -6.66
N PHE A 154 -1.03 -30.93 -5.63
CA PHE A 154 0.13 -30.53 -4.84
C PHE A 154 0.82 -31.74 -4.20
N GLU A 155 0.05 -32.61 -3.54
CA GLU A 155 0.55 -33.83 -2.87
C GLU A 155 1.13 -34.86 -3.86
N SER A 156 0.77 -34.78 -5.15
CA SER A 156 1.37 -35.61 -6.21
C SER A 156 2.78 -35.16 -6.63
N GLY A 157 3.24 -34.01 -6.14
CA GLY A 157 4.61 -33.52 -6.31
C GLY A 157 4.75 -32.22 -7.12
N ASP A 158 3.65 -31.61 -7.56
CA ASP A 158 3.68 -30.35 -8.28
C ASP A 158 3.42 -29.16 -7.34
N CYS A 159 4.50 -28.55 -6.85
CA CYS A 159 4.42 -27.48 -5.85
C CYS A 159 3.75 -26.20 -6.36
N VAL A 160 3.60 -26.02 -7.68
CA VAL A 160 2.93 -24.84 -8.27
C VAL A 160 1.45 -24.79 -7.87
N TRP A 161 0.84 -25.95 -7.60
CA TRP A 161 -0.57 -26.04 -7.18
C TRP A 161 -0.85 -25.40 -5.82
N TRP A 162 0.17 -25.06 -5.03
CA TRP A 162 -0.03 -24.24 -3.83
C TRP A 162 -0.62 -22.87 -4.18
N ILE A 163 -0.14 -22.25 -5.26
CA ILE A 163 -0.68 -20.96 -5.74
C ILE A 163 -2.14 -21.16 -6.14
N SER A 164 -2.42 -22.18 -6.96
CA SER A 164 -3.80 -22.50 -7.35
C SER A 164 -4.71 -22.74 -6.15
N LEU A 165 -4.22 -23.47 -5.13
CA LEU A 165 -4.96 -23.69 -3.89
C LEU A 165 -5.31 -22.37 -3.18
N CYS A 166 -4.38 -21.41 -3.09
CA CYS A 166 -4.66 -20.08 -2.54
C CYS A 166 -5.80 -19.37 -3.28
N PHE A 167 -5.84 -19.48 -4.62
CA PHE A 167 -6.92 -18.93 -5.43
C PHE A 167 -8.24 -19.67 -5.22
N GLU A 168 -8.24 -21.01 -5.28
CA GLU A 168 -9.46 -21.82 -5.10
C GLU A 168 -10.10 -21.59 -3.72
N MET A 169 -9.30 -21.35 -2.68
CA MET A 169 -9.83 -21.05 -1.35
C MET A 169 -10.64 -19.74 -1.30
N THR A 170 -10.47 -18.82 -2.24
CA THR A 170 -11.25 -17.57 -2.28
C THR A 170 -12.69 -17.72 -2.75
N LEU A 171 -13.04 -18.87 -3.35
CA LEU A 171 -14.32 -19.07 -4.01
C LEU A 171 -15.44 -19.40 -3.01
N GLU A 172 -16.58 -18.76 -3.22
CA GLU A 172 -17.88 -19.10 -2.64
C GLU A 172 -18.70 -19.94 -3.64
N PRO A 173 -19.78 -20.63 -3.22
CA PRO A 173 -20.54 -21.55 -4.09
C PRO A 173 -21.06 -20.94 -5.40
N ASN A 174 -21.26 -19.62 -5.46
CA ASN A 174 -21.75 -18.89 -6.63
C ASN A 174 -20.75 -17.86 -7.16
N SER A 175 -19.47 -17.93 -6.78
CA SER A 175 -18.44 -17.02 -7.28
C SER A 175 -18.31 -17.12 -8.80
N THR A 176 -18.31 -15.98 -9.50
CA THR A 176 -18.02 -15.91 -10.94
C THR A 176 -16.55 -15.59 -11.22
N HIS A 177 -15.81 -15.16 -10.21
CA HIS A 177 -14.39 -14.81 -10.25
C HIS A 177 -13.73 -15.21 -8.92
N TYR A 178 -12.41 -15.35 -8.91
CA TYR A 178 -11.66 -15.44 -7.66
C TYR A 178 -11.83 -14.15 -6.84
N GLY A 179 -11.76 -14.27 -5.52
CA GLY A 179 -11.73 -13.13 -4.61
C GLY A 179 -10.39 -12.40 -4.66
N GLU A 180 -9.93 -11.90 -3.51
CA GLU A 180 -8.58 -11.31 -3.37
C GLU A 180 -7.60 -12.40 -2.89
N PRO A 181 -6.94 -13.17 -3.79
CA PRO A 181 -6.14 -14.34 -3.43
C PRO A 181 -4.89 -13.98 -2.64
N PHE A 182 -4.49 -12.71 -2.59
CA PHE A 182 -3.33 -12.21 -1.87
C PHE A 182 -3.69 -11.37 -0.63
N GLU A 183 -4.95 -11.42 -0.22
CA GLU A 183 -5.29 -11.05 1.15
C GLU A 183 -4.44 -11.90 2.10
N SER A 184 -3.82 -11.28 3.10
CA SER A 184 -2.76 -11.96 3.88
C SER A 184 -3.25 -13.16 4.69
N SER A 185 -4.57 -13.31 4.95
CA SER A 185 -5.16 -14.36 5.77
C SER A 185 -5.83 -15.44 4.94
N LEU A 186 -5.17 -16.57 4.76
CA LEU A 186 -5.83 -17.76 4.23
C LEU A 186 -6.96 -18.24 5.16
N THR A 187 -6.88 -17.91 6.45
CA THR A 187 -7.85 -18.30 7.47
C THR A 187 -9.18 -17.54 7.38
N SER A 188 -9.21 -16.40 6.68
CA SER A 188 -10.44 -15.67 6.38
C SER A 188 -11.11 -16.13 5.09
N PHE A 189 -10.48 -17.01 4.32
CA PHE A 189 -11.02 -17.44 3.04
C PHE A 189 -12.18 -18.44 3.20
N PRO A 190 -13.24 -18.36 2.37
CA PRO A 190 -14.36 -19.29 2.41
C PRO A 190 -13.92 -20.76 2.37
N GLY A 191 -12.99 -21.08 1.47
CA GLY A 191 -12.44 -22.43 1.32
C GLY A 191 -11.65 -22.94 2.53
N TRP A 192 -11.13 -22.08 3.39
CA TRP A 192 -10.59 -22.50 4.69
C TRP A 192 -11.70 -22.70 5.73
N ILE A 193 -12.68 -21.81 5.77
CA ILE A 193 -13.76 -21.85 6.77
C ILE A 193 -14.61 -23.12 6.59
N GLU A 194 -14.97 -23.45 5.35
CA GLU A 194 -15.90 -24.53 5.00
C GLU A 194 -15.32 -25.94 5.09
N VAL A 195 -13.98 -26.08 5.04
CA VAL A 195 -13.35 -27.40 5.06
C VAL A 195 -13.16 -27.96 6.48
N GLU A 196 -13.22 -29.28 6.58
CA GLU A 196 -13.06 -30.02 7.83
C GLU A 196 -11.60 -29.98 8.33
N ASN A 197 -11.40 -30.27 9.62
CA ASN A 197 -10.06 -30.21 10.25
C ASN A 197 -9.03 -31.12 9.57
N THR A 198 -9.45 -32.27 9.04
CA THR A 198 -8.58 -33.19 8.28
C THR A 198 -8.01 -32.54 7.02
N ILE A 199 -8.81 -31.73 6.32
CA ILE A 199 -8.37 -30.96 5.15
C ILE A 199 -7.49 -29.80 5.59
N LYS A 200 -7.85 -29.10 6.67
CA LYS A 200 -7.01 -28.03 7.25
C LYS A 200 -5.61 -28.52 7.60
N GLU A 201 -5.47 -29.71 8.18
CA GLU A 201 -4.18 -30.35 8.45
C GLU A 201 -3.38 -30.64 7.17
N ARG A 202 -4.03 -31.07 6.09
CA ARG A 202 -3.40 -31.26 4.78
C ARG A 202 -2.92 -29.92 4.20
N ILE A 203 -3.71 -28.86 4.31
CA ILE A 203 -3.33 -27.50 3.89
C ILE A 203 -2.11 -27.03 4.68
N LEU A 204 -2.08 -27.21 6.01
CA LEU A 204 -0.93 -26.82 6.84
C LEU A 204 0.35 -27.59 6.47
N ARG A 205 0.24 -28.90 6.19
CA ARG A 205 1.37 -29.69 5.70
C ARG A 205 1.85 -29.20 4.34
N SER A 206 0.91 -28.89 3.44
CA SER A 206 1.21 -28.38 2.10
C SER A 206 1.88 -27.00 2.16
N ALA A 207 1.44 -26.12 3.06
CA ALA A 207 2.08 -24.82 3.31
C ALA A 207 3.56 -25.01 3.69
N LYS A 208 3.86 -25.94 4.61
CA LYS A 208 5.23 -26.24 4.99
C LYS A 208 6.06 -26.78 3.83
N LEU A 209 5.51 -27.73 3.07
CA LEU A 209 6.18 -28.30 1.90
C LEU A 209 6.43 -27.27 0.80
N TYR A 210 5.49 -26.33 0.60
CA TYR A 210 5.66 -25.25 -0.36
C TYR A 210 6.79 -24.30 0.05
N LEU A 211 6.94 -24.03 1.35
CA LEU A 211 8.09 -23.25 1.82
C LEU A 211 9.40 -23.97 1.54
N GLU A 212 9.46 -25.29 1.71
CA GLU A 212 10.67 -26.08 1.44
C GLU A 212 10.98 -26.17 -0.07
N GLN A 213 9.98 -26.43 -0.91
CA GLN A 213 10.18 -26.77 -2.34
C GLN A 213 9.99 -25.58 -3.29
N GLY A 214 9.16 -24.62 -2.92
CA GLY A 214 8.81 -23.47 -3.74
C GLY A 214 9.95 -22.48 -3.89
N ASN A 215 9.86 -21.64 -4.93
CA ASN A 215 10.83 -20.58 -5.20
C ASN A 215 10.10 -19.24 -5.32
N PRO A 216 10.42 -18.23 -4.50
CA PRO A 216 9.84 -16.89 -4.62
C PRO A 216 10.38 -16.10 -5.81
N GLU A 217 11.45 -16.55 -6.48
CA GLU A 217 12.05 -15.85 -7.63
C GLU A 217 12.49 -14.42 -7.31
N ASN A 218 13.06 -14.21 -6.12
CA ASN A 218 13.39 -12.89 -5.55
C ASN A 218 14.09 -11.95 -6.54
N GLU A 219 15.05 -12.45 -7.33
CA GLU A 219 15.82 -11.65 -8.30
C GLU A 219 14.96 -11.03 -9.41
N ALA A 220 13.79 -11.59 -9.71
CA ALA A 220 12.91 -11.11 -10.78
C ALA A 220 12.06 -9.91 -10.36
N TRP A 221 11.77 -9.74 -9.06
CA TRP A 221 10.76 -8.78 -8.59
C TRP A 221 11.21 -7.85 -7.47
N ILE A 222 12.26 -8.19 -6.71
CA ILE A 222 12.67 -7.34 -5.58
C ILE A 222 13.16 -5.98 -6.07
N GLY A 223 12.57 -4.90 -5.54
CA GLY A 223 12.88 -3.52 -5.94
C GLY A 223 12.34 -3.09 -7.32
N THR A 224 11.57 -3.92 -8.03
CA THR A 224 11.03 -3.58 -9.36
C THR A 224 9.54 -3.19 -9.34
N ASN A 225 8.97 -3.00 -8.14
CA ASN A 225 7.53 -2.73 -7.93
C ASN A 225 6.60 -3.73 -8.65
N THR A 226 7.06 -4.97 -8.83
CA THR A 226 6.34 -6.04 -9.53
C THR A 226 5.87 -7.08 -8.52
N PHE A 227 4.63 -7.55 -8.68
CA PHE A 227 4.08 -8.60 -7.84
C PHE A 227 4.38 -9.99 -8.41
N TYR A 228 4.86 -10.90 -7.57
CA TYR A 228 5.14 -12.28 -7.93
C TYR A 228 4.28 -13.23 -7.11
N HIS A 229 3.39 -13.97 -7.77
CA HIS A 229 2.42 -14.83 -7.11
C HIS A 229 3.07 -15.93 -6.27
N SER A 230 4.19 -16.48 -6.74
CA SER A 230 4.96 -17.50 -6.02
C SER A 230 5.49 -16.97 -4.68
N ALA A 231 6.04 -15.75 -4.68
CA ALA A 231 6.48 -15.06 -3.48
C ALA A 231 5.31 -14.81 -2.52
N MET A 232 4.22 -14.21 -3.01
CA MET A 232 3.06 -13.85 -2.19
C MET A 232 2.41 -15.08 -1.54
N ALA A 233 2.27 -16.18 -2.29
CA ALA A 233 1.76 -17.44 -1.77
C ALA A 233 2.67 -18.03 -0.66
N GLY A 234 3.98 -17.76 -0.72
CA GLY A 234 4.92 -18.15 0.33
C GLY A 234 4.76 -17.33 1.60
N TYR A 235 4.54 -16.01 1.48
CA TYR A 235 4.19 -15.19 2.65
C TYR A 235 2.90 -15.68 3.32
N GLN A 236 1.87 -15.99 2.53
CA GLN A 236 0.62 -16.55 3.05
C GLN A 236 0.82 -17.90 3.74
N ALA A 237 1.69 -18.77 3.21
CA ALA A 237 2.07 -20.02 3.86
C ALA A 237 2.76 -19.79 5.22
N LEU A 238 3.72 -18.86 5.29
CA LEU A 238 4.38 -18.47 6.54
C LEU A 238 3.39 -17.93 7.57
N ARG A 239 2.50 -17.02 7.15
CA ARG A 239 1.49 -16.43 8.05
C ARG A 239 0.49 -17.48 8.53
N LEU A 240 0.02 -18.37 7.65
CA LEU A 240 -0.87 -19.47 8.03
C LEU A 240 -0.22 -20.39 9.07
N LEU A 241 1.06 -20.77 8.86
CA LEU A 241 1.80 -21.59 9.81
C LEU A 241 2.00 -20.86 11.14
N LEU A 242 2.31 -19.56 11.13
CA LEU A 242 2.44 -18.80 12.35
C LEU A 242 1.13 -18.76 13.14
N GLU A 243 0.00 -18.55 12.47
CA GLU A 243 -1.31 -18.42 13.10
C GLU A 243 -1.84 -19.76 13.64
N LYS A 244 -1.66 -20.88 12.92
CA LYS A 244 -2.29 -22.17 13.23
C LYS A 244 -1.35 -23.26 13.71
N SER A 245 -0.05 -23.11 13.46
CA SER A 245 0.96 -24.09 13.84
C SER A 245 2.28 -23.41 14.20
N PRO A 246 2.32 -22.55 15.25
CA PRO A 246 3.51 -21.77 15.58
C PRO A 246 4.74 -22.65 15.88
N ASN A 247 4.52 -23.87 16.41
CA ASN A 247 5.57 -24.87 16.61
C ASN A 247 6.19 -25.37 15.29
N SER A 248 5.48 -25.30 14.17
CA SER A 248 6.04 -25.65 12.85
C SER A 248 6.98 -24.56 12.34
N VAL A 249 6.73 -23.30 12.68
CA VAL A 249 7.57 -22.16 12.27
C VAL A 249 8.98 -22.26 12.87
N SER A 250 9.13 -22.79 14.09
CA SER A 250 10.45 -23.02 14.69
C SER A 250 11.22 -24.17 14.05
N THR A 251 10.59 -24.98 13.18
CA THR A 251 11.26 -26.05 12.43
C THR A 251 11.71 -25.63 11.03
N ILE A 252 11.35 -24.43 10.59
CA ILE A 252 11.78 -23.88 9.30
C ILE A 252 13.30 -23.66 9.34
N SER A 253 14.01 -24.17 8.34
CA SER A 253 15.47 -24.07 8.29
C SER A 253 15.93 -22.64 8.01
N ILE A 254 17.18 -22.33 8.38
CA ILE A 254 17.82 -21.04 8.07
C ILE A 254 17.82 -20.78 6.55
N HIS A 255 18.03 -21.81 5.74
CA HIS A 255 18.00 -21.70 4.27
C HIS A 255 16.62 -21.22 3.78
N GLU A 256 15.54 -21.77 4.33
CA GLU A 256 14.19 -21.33 3.98
C GLU A 256 13.89 -19.91 4.46
N TRP A 257 14.36 -19.55 5.66
CA TRP A 257 14.25 -18.16 6.13
C TRP A 257 14.97 -17.19 5.19
N VAL A 258 16.19 -17.50 4.75
CA VAL A 258 16.91 -16.69 3.76
C VAL A 258 16.09 -16.58 2.47
N LYS A 259 15.55 -17.70 1.98
CA LYS A 259 14.75 -17.73 0.74
C LYS A 259 13.52 -16.83 0.80
N TRP A 260 12.76 -16.87 1.89
CA TRP A 260 11.46 -16.18 2.00
C TRP A 260 11.53 -14.80 2.67
N THR A 261 12.66 -14.44 3.28
CA THR A 261 12.82 -13.12 3.93
C THR A 261 12.45 -11.94 3.00
N PRO A 262 12.83 -11.92 1.71
CA PRO A 262 12.52 -10.78 0.86
C PRO A 262 11.02 -10.47 0.75
N ILE A 263 10.17 -11.50 0.61
CA ILE A 263 8.73 -11.27 0.54
C ILE A 263 8.11 -10.90 1.88
N ILE A 264 8.73 -11.30 3.00
CA ILE A 264 8.27 -10.86 4.33
C ILE A 264 8.44 -9.35 4.47
N LEU A 265 9.55 -8.75 4.01
CA LEU A 265 9.71 -7.29 4.03
C LEU A 265 8.85 -6.59 2.99
N ALA A 266 8.74 -7.14 1.78
CA ALA A 266 8.14 -6.47 0.64
C ALA A 266 6.62 -6.71 0.50
N TYR A 267 5.96 -7.36 1.47
CA TYR A 267 4.57 -7.75 1.32
C TYR A 267 3.63 -6.53 1.28
N PRO A 268 2.81 -6.35 0.23
CA PRO A 268 2.03 -5.12 0.03
C PRO A 268 0.70 -5.05 0.82
N TYR A 269 0.14 -6.20 1.23
CA TYR A 269 -1.24 -6.28 1.76
C TYR A 269 -1.29 -6.67 3.24
N VAL A 270 -0.65 -5.88 4.10
CA VAL A 270 -0.65 -6.12 5.55
C VAL A 270 -1.86 -5.46 6.20
N ARG A 271 -2.86 -6.26 6.59
CA ARG A 271 -3.99 -5.78 7.42
C ARG A 271 -3.76 -6.01 8.91
N ASP A 272 -3.15 -7.15 9.24
CA ASP A 272 -2.82 -7.54 10.61
C ASP A 272 -1.34 -7.25 10.89
N LEU A 273 -1.11 -6.12 11.54
CA LEU A 273 0.22 -5.64 11.86
C LEU A 273 0.93 -6.50 12.92
N GLU A 274 0.21 -7.21 13.79
CA GLU A 274 0.83 -7.95 14.89
C GLU A 274 1.51 -9.22 14.40
N LEU A 275 0.79 -10.06 13.65
CA LEU A 275 1.37 -11.27 13.05
C LEU A 275 2.47 -10.93 12.03
N HIS A 276 2.30 -9.86 11.27
CA HIS A 276 3.33 -9.41 10.33
C HIS A 276 4.61 -8.97 11.04
N ARG A 277 4.50 -8.22 12.14
CA ARG A 277 5.66 -7.85 12.97
C ARG A 277 6.36 -9.07 13.56
N GLU A 278 5.61 -10.08 14.00
CA GLU A 278 6.24 -11.32 14.48
C GLU A 278 7.02 -12.03 13.37
N LEU A 279 6.48 -12.10 12.14
CA LEU A 279 7.21 -12.66 10.99
C LEU A 279 8.48 -11.86 10.68
N LEU A 280 8.42 -10.53 10.70
CA LEU A 280 9.60 -9.68 10.50
C LEU A 280 10.69 -9.95 11.55
N LYS A 281 10.30 -10.05 12.84
CA LYS A 281 11.24 -10.39 13.92
C LYS A 281 11.89 -11.75 13.70
N LYS A 282 11.11 -12.78 13.34
CA LYS A 282 11.64 -14.11 13.06
C LYS A 282 12.54 -14.13 11.83
N ALA A 283 12.19 -13.41 10.77
CA ALA A 283 13.00 -13.28 9.56
C ALA A 283 14.36 -12.65 9.89
N TYR A 284 14.38 -11.56 10.65
CA TYR A 284 15.62 -10.91 11.07
C TYR A 284 16.48 -11.82 11.96
N GLN A 285 15.86 -12.54 12.91
CA GLN A 285 16.58 -13.47 13.81
C GLN A 285 17.22 -14.66 13.07
N ASN A 286 16.54 -15.21 12.06
CA ASN A 286 17.00 -16.43 11.38
C ASN A 286 17.82 -16.14 10.12
N ALA A 287 17.61 -15.00 9.46
CA ALA A 287 18.27 -14.60 8.23
C ALA A 287 18.72 -13.13 8.25
N PRO A 288 19.51 -12.68 9.25
CA PRO A 288 19.84 -11.27 9.43
C PRO A 288 20.56 -10.66 8.22
N THR A 289 21.47 -11.40 7.60
CA THR A 289 22.22 -10.93 6.43
C THR A 289 21.30 -10.69 5.22
N GLU A 290 20.40 -11.62 4.91
CA GLU A 290 19.47 -11.46 3.79
C GLU A 290 18.40 -10.41 4.09
N PHE A 291 17.97 -10.31 5.35
CA PHE A 291 17.07 -9.26 5.82
C PHE A 291 17.66 -7.88 5.58
N ILE A 292 18.89 -7.64 6.04
CA ILE A 292 19.61 -6.37 5.85
C ILE A 292 19.81 -6.06 4.37
N LYS A 293 20.25 -7.05 3.58
CA LYS A 293 20.41 -6.89 2.13
C LYS A 293 19.10 -6.48 1.47
N THR A 294 17.99 -7.14 1.81
CA THR A 294 16.68 -6.81 1.24
C THR A 294 16.20 -5.43 1.67
N LEU A 295 16.36 -5.11 2.95
CA LEU A 295 16.02 -3.79 3.49
C LEU A 295 16.70 -2.68 2.70
N LEU A 296 18.01 -2.81 2.43
CA LEU A 296 18.76 -1.82 1.64
C LEU A 296 18.25 -1.71 0.19
N ILE A 297 17.95 -2.84 -0.46
CA ILE A 297 17.35 -2.84 -1.81
C ILE A 297 16.01 -2.08 -1.82
N LEU A 298 15.18 -2.29 -0.80
CA LEU A 298 13.88 -1.63 -0.69
C LEU A 298 14.04 -0.12 -0.41
N ILE A 299 14.97 0.27 0.47
CA ILE A 299 15.32 1.67 0.72
C ILE A 299 15.73 2.37 -0.59
N ASP A 300 16.59 1.72 -1.39
CA ASP A 300 17.04 2.26 -2.67
C ASP A 300 15.91 2.40 -3.69
N SER A 301 15.05 1.38 -3.76
CA SER A 301 13.86 1.41 -4.59
C SER A 301 12.94 2.59 -4.18
N GLU A 302 12.60 2.73 -2.91
CA GLU A 302 11.73 3.81 -2.42
C GLU A 302 12.35 5.20 -2.65
N ASN A 303 13.64 5.37 -2.31
CA ASN A 303 14.39 6.61 -2.60
C ASN A 303 14.33 6.99 -4.09
N LYS A 304 14.52 6.02 -4.99
CA LYS A 304 14.49 6.26 -6.43
C LYS A 304 13.08 6.67 -6.91
N HIS A 305 12.05 5.93 -6.49
CA HIS A 305 10.69 6.09 -7.01
C HIS A 305 9.92 7.25 -6.36
N SER A 306 9.87 7.34 -5.03
CA SER A 306 9.12 8.38 -4.30
C SER A 306 10.01 9.48 -3.74
N GLY A 307 11.29 9.18 -3.48
CA GLY A 307 12.19 10.09 -2.74
C GLY A 307 11.87 10.21 -1.26
N THR A 308 11.09 9.27 -0.74
CA THR A 308 10.83 9.03 0.68
C THR A 308 11.16 7.57 0.97
N VAL A 309 11.45 7.24 2.23
CA VAL A 309 11.66 5.87 2.67
C VAL A 309 10.63 5.56 3.74
N HIS A 310 9.85 4.50 3.58
CA HIS A 310 8.79 4.07 4.47
C HIS A 310 9.10 2.71 5.10
N ILE A 311 9.89 1.87 4.43
CA ILE A 311 10.26 0.54 4.94
C ILE A 311 10.94 0.58 6.32
N HIS A 312 11.64 1.67 6.67
CA HIS A 312 12.24 1.89 8.00
C HIS A 312 11.24 1.77 9.16
N GLN A 313 9.97 2.18 8.96
CA GLN A 313 8.94 2.10 10.00
C GLN A 313 8.63 0.67 10.41
N MET A 314 8.87 -0.31 9.52
CA MET A 314 8.57 -1.72 9.77
C MET A 314 9.55 -2.39 10.73
N ILE A 315 10.74 -1.79 10.94
CA ILE A 315 11.80 -2.35 11.80
C ILE A 315 11.93 -1.67 13.16
N ARG A 316 11.17 -0.59 13.40
CA ARG A 316 11.19 0.21 14.64
C ARG A 316 10.95 -0.63 15.91
N ASP A 317 10.13 -1.68 15.80
CA ASP A 317 9.71 -2.50 16.95
C ASP A 317 10.74 -3.58 17.38
N PHE A 318 11.87 -3.71 16.67
CA PHE A 318 12.93 -4.68 16.99
C PHE A 318 14.32 -4.16 16.66
N TRP A 319 14.54 -2.88 16.97
CA TRP A 319 15.80 -2.19 16.77
C TRP A 319 16.97 -2.79 17.56
N ASP A 320 18.16 -2.83 16.94
CA ASP A 320 19.42 -3.21 17.58
C ASP A 320 20.61 -2.39 17.01
N GLU A 321 21.81 -2.59 17.59
CA GLU A 321 23.03 -1.91 17.15
C GLU A 321 23.43 -2.25 15.71
N CYS A 322 23.06 -3.42 15.20
CA CYS A 322 23.40 -3.84 13.85
C CYS A 322 22.57 -3.06 12.83
N LEU A 323 21.25 -2.96 13.04
CA LEU A 323 20.35 -2.14 12.23
C LEU A 323 20.75 -0.66 12.29
N ALA A 324 21.07 -0.15 13.48
CA ALA A 324 21.55 1.22 13.66
C ALA A 324 22.79 1.50 12.80
N ARG A 325 23.80 0.63 12.86
CA ARG A 325 25.02 0.77 12.07
C ARG A 325 24.76 0.69 10.56
N VAL A 326 23.93 -0.25 10.12
CA VAL A 326 23.59 -0.40 8.70
C VAL A 326 22.87 0.84 8.17
N LEU A 327 21.89 1.36 8.90
CA LEU A 327 21.14 2.54 8.49
C LEU A 327 21.99 3.81 8.59
N LEU A 328 22.91 3.89 9.56
CA LEU A 328 23.88 4.97 9.65
C LEU A 328 24.83 4.99 8.46
N GLU A 329 25.30 3.84 8.00
CA GLU A 329 26.09 3.80 6.77
C GLU A 329 25.23 4.15 5.56
N LYS A 330 23.97 3.72 5.53
CA LYS A 330 23.07 4.04 4.42
C LYS A 330 22.72 5.53 4.35
N VAL A 331 22.50 6.21 5.48
CA VAL A 331 22.12 7.63 5.49
C VAL A 331 23.25 8.55 4.98
N LYS A 332 24.50 8.07 5.00
CA LYS A 332 25.68 8.75 4.45
C LYS A 332 25.81 8.62 2.93
N ASP A 333 24.99 7.80 2.29
CA ASP A 333 24.99 7.61 0.85
C ASP A 333 24.58 8.91 0.11
N GLU A 334 25.41 9.34 -0.82
CA GLU A 334 25.22 10.59 -1.57
C GLU A 334 23.98 10.53 -2.49
N GLU A 335 23.59 9.33 -2.94
CA GLU A 335 22.44 9.11 -3.83
C GLU A 335 21.09 9.22 -3.13
N LEU A 336 21.05 9.24 -1.79
CA LEU A 336 19.81 9.47 -1.06
C LEU A 336 19.34 10.91 -1.23
N LYS A 337 18.06 11.05 -1.56
CA LYS A 337 17.36 12.34 -1.60
C LYS A 337 17.14 12.86 -0.17
N ALA A 338 16.99 14.17 -0.05
CA ALA A 338 16.87 14.85 1.23
C ALA A 338 15.79 14.27 2.15
N GLU A 339 14.58 13.98 1.64
CA GLU A 339 13.50 13.44 2.47
C GLU A 339 13.78 11.99 2.92
N SER A 340 14.35 11.14 2.05
CA SER A 340 14.84 9.81 2.43
C SER A 340 15.88 9.87 3.55
N ILE A 341 16.83 10.83 3.50
CA ILE A 341 17.77 11.09 4.60
C ILE A 341 17.01 11.43 5.88
N GLY A 342 16.01 12.30 5.80
CA GLY A 342 15.18 12.66 6.94
C GLY A 342 14.47 11.49 7.60
N ASN A 343 13.90 10.59 6.79
CA ASN A 343 13.22 9.39 7.27
C ASN A 343 14.19 8.45 8.01
N LEU A 344 15.39 8.22 7.45
CA LEU A 344 16.39 7.39 8.14
C LEU A 344 16.96 8.06 9.40
N LEU A 345 17.18 9.38 9.37
CA LEU A 345 17.64 10.14 10.53
C LEU A 345 16.61 10.14 11.68
N GLU A 346 15.31 10.14 11.39
CA GLU A 346 14.27 10.06 12.41
C GLU A 346 14.49 8.85 13.33
N ASP A 347 14.57 7.65 12.78
CA ASP A 347 14.76 6.44 13.61
C ASP A 347 16.13 6.45 14.31
N LEU A 348 17.20 6.83 13.62
CA LEU A 348 18.56 6.89 14.20
C LEU A 348 18.64 7.86 15.40
N LEU A 349 17.96 9.01 15.32
CA LEU A 349 17.96 10.01 16.39
C LEU A 349 17.01 9.62 17.54
N ILE A 350 15.84 9.04 17.23
CA ILE A 350 14.93 8.47 18.26
C ILE A 350 15.67 7.42 19.10
N HIS A 351 16.54 6.62 18.47
CA HIS A 351 17.36 5.61 19.13
C HIS A 351 18.70 6.13 19.68
N GLN A 352 18.91 7.46 19.71
CA GLN A 352 20.07 8.12 20.31
C GLN A 352 21.43 7.66 19.74
N VAL A 353 21.50 7.46 18.42
CA VAL A 353 22.78 7.13 17.75
C VAL A 353 23.63 8.40 17.60
N ASP A 354 24.63 8.57 18.45
CA ASP A 354 25.51 9.77 18.50
C ASP A 354 26.19 10.10 17.16
N GLU A 355 26.58 9.08 16.41
CA GLU A 355 27.19 9.25 15.09
C GLU A 355 26.20 9.79 14.05
N ALA A 356 24.90 9.46 14.19
CA ALA A 356 23.85 10.00 13.33
C ALA A 356 23.60 11.48 13.63
N ARG A 357 23.68 11.89 14.90
CA ARG A 357 23.66 13.30 15.30
C ARG A 357 24.83 14.06 14.67
N THR A 358 26.05 13.54 14.83
CA THR A 358 27.26 14.16 14.26
C THR A 358 27.14 14.30 12.74
N PHE A 359 26.61 13.28 12.07
CA PHE A 359 26.36 13.32 10.64
C PHE A 359 25.31 14.38 10.28
N ALA A 360 24.17 14.43 10.97
CA ALA A 360 23.14 15.43 10.74
C ALA A 360 23.66 16.87 10.94
N GLU A 361 24.47 17.11 11.98
CA GLU A 361 25.14 18.39 12.21
C GLU A 361 26.10 18.75 11.07
N SER A 362 26.83 17.77 10.52
CA SER A 362 27.75 17.98 9.39
C SER A 362 27.07 18.42 8.09
N LEU A 363 25.77 18.09 7.91
CA LEU A 363 24.98 18.51 6.76
C LEU A 363 24.57 20.00 6.83
N ILE A 364 24.71 20.63 7.99
CA ILE A 364 24.32 22.04 8.21
C ILE A 364 25.55 22.94 8.02
N SER A 365 25.81 23.31 6.77
CA SER A 365 26.92 24.23 6.43
C SER A 365 26.52 25.70 6.64
N LEU A 366 27.44 26.52 7.17
CA LEU A 366 27.33 27.97 7.21
C LEU A 366 28.34 28.63 6.24
N PRO A 367 27.90 29.51 5.31
CA PRO A 367 26.53 29.97 5.10
C PRO A 367 25.64 28.90 4.47
N VAL A 368 24.35 28.90 4.84
CA VAL A 368 23.37 27.92 4.31
C VAL A 368 23.27 28.05 2.79
N PRO A 369 23.36 26.93 2.03
CA PRO A 369 23.24 26.96 0.58
C PRO A 369 21.90 27.57 0.14
N LYS A 370 21.91 28.34 -0.96
CA LYS A 370 20.75 29.13 -1.39
C LYS A 370 19.67 28.30 -2.10
N SER A 371 20.03 27.19 -2.73
CA SER A 371 19.10 26.31 -3.45
C SER A 371 19.73 24.93 -3.72
N GLY A 372 18.94 24.00 -4.27
CA GLY A 372 19.38 22.67 -4.70
C GLY A 372 19.35 21.60 -3.60
N GLU A 373 19.83 20.41 -3.96
CA GLU A 373 19.77 19.21 -3.11
C GLU A 373 20.54 19.39 -1.81
N VAL A 374 21.71 20.04 -1.86
CA VAL A 374 22.53 20.33 -0.66
C VAL A 374 21.76 21.18 0.35
N ARG A 375 20.98 22.17 -0.11
CA ARG A 375 20.09 22.96 0.76
C ARG A 375 18.97 22.08 1.33
N ALA A 376 18.37 21.23 0.51
CA ALA A 376 17.29 20.34 0.94
C ALA A 376 17.77 19.39 2.05
N LYS A 377 18.94 18.76 1.87
CA LYS A 377 19.59 17.91 2.89
C LYS A 377 19.86 18.68 4.18
N ALA A 378 20.41 19.90 4.09
CA ALA A 378 20.65 20.75 5.27
C ALA A 378 19.36 21.10 6.03
N VAL A 379 18.28 21.42 5.31
CA VAL A 379 16.97 21.73 5.93
C VAL A 379 16.37 20.52 6.63
N VAL A 380 16.42 19.35 5.98
CA VAL A 380 15.90 18.11 6.57
C VAL A 380 16.71 17.69 7.79
N ALA A 381 18.04 17.77 7.74
CA ALA A 381 18.90 17.47 8.88
C ALA A 381 18.61 18.40 10.07
N ALA A 382 18.49 19.71 9.83
CA ALA A 382 18.12 20.68 10.87
C ALA A 382 16.74 20.38 11.47
N ARG A 383 15.76 20.03 10.63
CA ARG A 383 14.41 19.63 11.07
C ARG A 383 14.48 18.39 11.96
N SER A 384 15.21 17.35 11.57
CA SER A 384 15.35 16.12 12.33
C SER A 384 16.02 16.35 13.69
N LEU A 385 17.09 17.16 13.75
CA LEU A 385 17.74 17.49 15.03
C LEU A 385 16.80 18.23 16.00
N VAL A 386 16.00 19.18 15.51
CA VAL A 386 15.05 19.94 16.34
C VAL A 386 13.90 19.08 16.83
N LEU A 387 13.41 18.15 16.01
CA LEU A 387 12.24 17.32 16.36
C LEU A 387 12.58 16.16 17.31
N TYR A 388 13.78 15.60 17.21
CA TYR A 388 14.12 14.33 17.84
C TYR A 388 15.25 14.40 18.85
N MET A 389 15.83 15.59 19.10
CA MET A 389 16.73 15.79 20.24
C MET A 389 16.06 16.63 21.32
N GLU A 390 16.07 16.15 22.56
CA GLU A 390 15.51 16.85 23.74
C GLU A 390 16.31 18.13 24.12
N ASP A 391 17.48 18.35 23.52
CA ASP A 391 18.39 19.47 23.84
C ASP A 391 18.23 20.69 22.92
N ALA A 392 16.99 21.16 22.70
CA ALA A 392 16.73 22.47 22.09
C ALA A 392 15.99 23.39 23.07
N ASN A 393 16.64 23.69 24.20
CA ASN A 393 16.35 24.85 25.05
C ASN A 393 17.65 25.54 25.45
#